data_AF-A0A967GUS2-F1
#
_entry.id   AF-A0A967GUS2-F1
#
_cell.length_a   1.000
_cell.length_b   1.000
_cell.length_c   1.000
_cell.angle_alpha   90.00
_cell.angle_beta   90.00
_cell.angle_gamma   90.00
#
_symmetry.space_group_name_H-M   'P 1'
#
loop_
_entity.id
_entity.type
_entity.pdbx_description
1 polymer ?
#
loop_
_entity_poly.entity_id
_entity_poly.type
_entity_poly.pdbx_seq_one_letter_code
_entity_poly.pdbx_strand_id
1 'polypeptide(L)'
;EEIVFEESSTLGVRRSEVQRDSLPRRIETIKTRFGDIRVKVATLPSGQTKVYPEFEDCRQAARHANRPVREVFKFVEHEAAHALQLPHSH
;
A
#
# COMPACT_ATOMS: atom_id res chain seq x y z
N GLU A 1 -27.29 -0.19 10.29
CA GLU A 1 -26.39 -1.27 10.79
C GLU A 1 -26.94 -2.65 10.44
N GLU A 2 -27.80 -2.73 9.42
CA GLU A 2 -28.49 -3.94 8.97
C GLU A 2 -27.52 -5.08 8.62
N ILE A 3 -26.53 -4.80 7.76
CA ILE A 3 -25.46 -5.76 7.41
C ILE A 3 -24.76 -6.32 8.65
N VAL A 4 -24.49 -5.49 9.66
CA VAL A 4 -23.77 -5.93 10.87
C VAL A 4 -24.64 -6.85 11.72
N PHE A 5 -25.96 -6.65 11.76
CA PHE A 5 -26.88 -7.51 12.50
C PHE A 5 -27.26 -8.79 11.75
N GLU A 6 -27.32 -8.75 10.42
CA GLU A 6 -27.64 -9.91 9.59
C GLU A 6 -26.46 -10.88 9.47
N GLU A 7 -25.23 -10.35 9.39
CA GLU A 7 -24.02 -11.14 9.12
C GLU A 7 -23.20 -11.45 10.40
N SER A 8 -23.67 -11.02 11.57
CA SER A 8 -22.99 -11.26 12.85
C SER A 8 -23.98 -11.63 13.96
N SER A 9 -23.50 -12.33 14.98
CA SER A 9 -24.28 -12.62 16.18
C SER A 9 -24.36 -11.44 17.17
N THR A 10 -23.85 -10.26 16.80
CA THR A 10 -23.84 -9.11 17.70
C THR A 10 -25.26 -8.57 17.91
N LEU A 11 -25.59 -8.25 19.16
CA LEU A 11 -26.90 -7.71 19.55
C LEU A 11 -26.90 -6.17 19.65
N GLY A 12 -25.75 -5.53 19.45
CA GLY A 12 -25.65 -4.08 19.51
C GLY A 12 -24.37 -3.57 18.88
N VAL A 13 -24.35 -2.28 18.56
CA VAL A 13 -23.20 -1.58 17.98
C VAL A 13 -22.94 -0.31 18.79
N ARG A 14 -21.65 0.02 18.97
CA ARG A 14 -21.20 1.29 19.53
C ARG A 14 -20.55 2.11 18.43
N ARG A 15 -20.86 3.41 18.38
CA ARG A 15 -20.29 4.34 17.38
C ARG A 15 -19.65 5.53 18.07
N SER A 16 -18.53 5.98 17.51
CA SER A 16 -17.85 7.20 17.94
C SER A 16 -17.32 7.91 16.70
N GLU A 17 -17.48 9.22 16.64
CA GLU A 17 -16.92 10.05 15.58
C GLU A 17 -15.45 10.32 15.87
N VAL A 18 -14.61 10.19 14.83
CA VAL A 18 -13.17 10.47 14.90
C VAL A 18 -12.78 11.40 13.77
N GLN A 19 -11.96 12.39 14.10
CA GLN A 19 -11.27 13.21 13.10
C GLN A 19 -9.97 12.53 12.70
N ARG A 20 -9.64 12.61 11.40
CA ARG A 20 -8.42 12.02 10.86
C ARG A 20 -7.86 12.93 9.77
N ASP A 21 -6.60 13.31 9.94
CA ASP A 21 -5.80 13.88 8.86
C ASP A 21 -5.22 12.76 8.00
N SER A 22 -5.37 12.89 6.69
CA SER A 22 -4.85 11.92 5.72
C SER A 22 -3.87 12.60 4.77
N LEU A 23 -2.72 11.97 4.59
CA LEU A 23 -1.74 12.45 3.62
C LEU A 23 -2.32 12.33 2.19
N PRO A 24 -2.09 13.33 1.32
CA PRO A 24 -2.31 13.19 -0.10
C PRO A 24 -1.53 12.00 -0.63
N ARG A 25 -2.22 11.12 -1.35
CA ARG A 25 -1.62 9.93 -1.93
C ARG A 25 -2.17 9.66 -3.31
N ARG A 26 -1.33 9.12 -4.18
CA ARG A 26 -1.71 8.59 -5.49
C ARG A 26 -1.24 7.15 -5.63
N ILE A 27 -1.84 6.42 -6.58
CA ILE A 27 -1.42 5.07 -6.93
C ILE A 27 -0.74 5.18 -8.30
N GLU A 28 0.48 4.69 -8.37
CA GLU A 28 1.24 4.55 -9.61
C GLU A 28 1.41 3.06 -9.92
N THR A 29 1.53 2.71 -11.18
CA THR A 29 1.93 1.34 -11.58
C THR A 29 3.35 1.42 -12.12
N ILE A 30 4.26 0.63 -11.54
CA ILE A 30 5.64 0.55 -12.01
C ILE A 30 5.90 -0.81 -12.65
N LYS A 31 6.74 -0.81 -13.68
CA LYS A 31 7.22 -2.03 -14.31
C LYS A 31 8.39 -2.55 -13.51
N THR A 32 8.33 -3.81 -13.09
CA THR A 32 9.38 -4.46 -12.31
C THR A 32 9.80 -5.77 -12.98
N ARG A 33 10.92 -6.34 -12.54
CA ARG A 33 11.29 -7.71 -12.95
C ARG A 33 10.26 -8.78 -12.55
N PHE A 34 9.32 -8.44 -11.67
CA PHE A 34 8.24 -9.33 -11.22
C PHE A 34 6.89 -9.02 -11.87
N GLY A 35 6.87 -8.12 -12.87
CA GLY A 35 5.67 -7.65 -13.55
C GLY A 35 5.25 -6.24 -13.12
N ASP A 36 4.09 -5.82 -13.57
CA ASP A 36 3.51 -4.53 -13.22
C ASP A 36 2.98 -4.57 -11.77
N ILE A 37 3.48 -3.67 -10.93
CA ILE A 37 3.13 -3.61 -9.51
C ILE A 37 2.65 -2.21 -9.17
N ARG A 38 1.49 -2.11 -8.53
CA ARG A 38 0.97 -0.84 -8.03
C ARG A 38 1.71 -0.42 -6.76
N VAL A 39 1.97 0.87 -6.65
CA VAL A 39 2.61 1.49 -5.50
C VAL A 39 1.80 2.71 -5.05
N LYS A 40 1.57 2.80 -3.74
CA LYS A 40 1.05 4.00 -3.10
C LYS A 40 2.18 4.99 -2.90
N VAL A 41 1.99 6.20 -3.41
CA VAL A 41 2.93 7.31 -3.25
C VAL A 41 2.26 8.35 -2.37
N ALA A 42 2.81 8.57 -1.17
CA ALA A 42 2.28 9.52 -0.20
C ALA A 42 3.25 10.69 0.00
N THR A 43 2.73 11.92 -0.07
CA THR A 43 3.53 13.13 0.17
C THR A 43 3.39 13.56 1.62
N LEU A 44 4.52 13.69 2.31
CA LEU A 44 4.61 14.18 3.67
C LEU A 44 4.50 15.72 3.70
N PRO A 45 4.12 16.32 4.85
CA PRO A 45 4.12 17.78 5.00
C PRO A 45 5.49 18.43 4.75
N SER A 46 6.58 17.68 4.94
CA SER A 46 7.95 18.13 4.63
C SER A 46 8.28 18.17 3.13
N GLY A 47 7.37 17.73 2.26
CA GLY A 47 7.61 17.55 0.83
C GLY A 47 8.30 16.22 0.47
N GLN A 48 8.80 15.46 1.45
CA GLN A 48 9.33 14.12 1.21
C GLN A 48 8.23 13.16 0.75
N THR A 49 8.60 12.19 -0.07
CA THR A 49 7.65 11.20 -0.59
C THR A 49 7.97 9.81 -0.06
N LYS A 50 6.93 9.09 0.38
CA LYS A 50 7.03 7.67 0.75
C LYS A 50 6.36 6.80 -0.32
N VAL A 51 7.00 5.69 -0.62
CA VAL A 51 6.49 4.68 -1.54
C VAL A 51 6.10 3.44 -0.75
N TYR A 52 4.93 2.89 -1.02
CA TYR A 52 4.43 1.67 -0.42
C TYR A 52 3.88 0.75 -1.51
N PRO A 53 4.58 -0.33 -1.89
CA PRO A 53 4.03 -1.34 -2.78
C PRO A 53 2.69 -1.91 -2.30
N GLU A 54 1.78 -2.17 -3.24
CA GLU A 54 0.53 -2.88 -2.92
C GLU A 54 0.85 -4.32 -2.54
N PHE A 55 0.48 -4.69 -1.31
CA PHE A 55 0.83 -5.99 -0.74
C PHE A 55 0.29 -7.16 -1.57
N GLU A 56 -0.92 -7.02 -2.14
CA GLU A 56 -1.55 -8.06 -2.94
C GLU A 56 -0.73 -8.35 -4.21
N ASP A 57 -0.35 -7.31 -4.94
CA ASP A 57 0.47 -7.39 -6.14
C ASP A 57 1.83 -8.01 -5.80
N CYS A 58 2.49 -7.55 -4.71
CA CYS A 58 3.73 -8.15 -4.23
C CYS A 58 3.58 -9.62 -3.84
N ARG A 59 2.45 -10.01 -3.24
CA ARG A 59 2.20 -11.40 -2.83
C ARG A 59 2.02 -12.31 -4.04
N GLN A 60 1.33 -11.85 -5.08
CA GLN A 60 1.15 -12.59 -6.33
C GLN A 60 2.48 -12.72 -7.07
N ALA A 61 3.22 -11.62 -7.22
CA ALA A 61 4.57 -11.59 -7.77
C ALA A 61 5.51 -12.54 -7.03
N ALA A 62 5.49 -12.53 -5.69
CA ALA A 62 6.30 -13.39 -4.84
C ALA A 62 5.98 -14.89 -5.03
N ARG A 63 4.70 -15.24 -5.17
CA ARG A 63 4.27 -16.61 -5.46
C ARG A 63 4.77 -17.08 -6.83
N HIS A 64 4.62 -16.25 -7.87
CA HIS A 64 5.08 -16.58 -9.22
C HIS A 64 6.60 -16.71 -9.30
N ALA A 65 7.34 -15.85 -8.58
CA ALA A 65 8.80 -15.85 -8.56
C ALA A 65 9.41 -16.87 -7.58
N ASN A 66 8.58 -17.56 -6.78
CA ASN A 66 9.00 -18.40 -5.66
C ASN A 66 9.98 -17.68 -4.72
N ARG A 67 9.60 -16.46 -4.28
CA ARG A 67 10.40 -15.58 -3.41
C ARG A 67 9.62 -15.20 -2.16
N PRO A 68 10.29 -14.87 -1.05
CA PRO A 68 9.62 -14.26 0.09
C PRO A 68 8.97 -12.91 -0.29
N VAL A 69 7.70 -12.69 0.10
CA VAL A 69 6.99 -11.44 -0.18
C VAL A 69 7.74 -10.20 0.33
N ARG A 70 8.47 -10.34 1.44
CA ARG A 70 9.30 -9.27 2.01
C ARG A 70 10.43 -8.84 1.08
N GLU A 71 11.03 -9.77 0.34
CA GLU A 71 12.09 -9.45 -0.63
C GLU A 71 11.52 -8.72 -1.84
N VAL A 72 10.40 -9.20 -2.38
CA VAL A 72 9.68 -8.54 -3.47
C VAL A 72 9.27 -7.13 -3.04
N PHE A 73 8.68 -6.99 -1.87
CA PHE A 73 8.24 -5.69 -1.34
C PHE A 73 9.39 -4.68 -1.26
N LYS A 74 10.52 -5.05 -0.63
CA LYS A 74 11.70 -4.17 -0.53
C LYS A 74 12.28 -3.81 -1.90
N PHE A 75 12.31 -4.78 -2.80
CA PHE A 75 12.80 -4.56 -4.16
C PHE A 75 11.92 -3.53 -4.89
N VAL A 76 10.60 -3.72 -4.86
CA VAL A 76 9.63 -2.83 -5.53
C VAL A 76 9.64 -1.44 -4.90
N GLU A 77 9.74 -1.35 -3.57
CA GLU A 77 9.85 -0.08 -2.85
C GLU A 77 11.07 0.72 -3.34
N HIS A 78 12.24 0.08 -3.43
CA HIS A 78 13.46 0.69 -3.95
C HIS A 78 13.35 1.03 -5.44
N GLU A 79 12.85 0.12 -6.27
CA GLU A 79 12.73 0.34 -7.72
C GLU A 79 11.75 1.48 -8.06
N ALA A 80 10.61 1.55 -7.38
CA ALA A 80 9.63 2.63 -7.53
C ALA A 80 10.19 3.99 -7.12
N ALA A 81 10.96 4.01 -6.04
CA ALA A 81 11.70 5.18 -5.60
C ALA A 81 12.52 5.78 -6.76
N HIS A 82 13.30 4.95 -7.47
CA HIS A 82 14.11 5.38 -8.61
C HIS A 82 13.28 5.71 -9.85
N ALA A 83 12.34 4.83 -10.23
CA ALA A 83 11.53 4.97 -11.44
C ALA A 83 10.68 6.25 -11.44
N LEU A 84 10.22 6.69 -10.26
CA LEU A 84 9.40 7.87 -10.08
C LEU A 84 10.21 9.13 -9.71
N GLN A 85 11.55 9.05 -9.69
CA GLN A 85 12.46 10.16 -9.36
C GLN A 85 12.11 10.87 -8.04
N LEU A 86 11.63 10.10 -7.06
CA LEU A 86 11.18 10.67 -5.79
C LEU A 86 12.39 11.00 -4.91
N PRO A 87 12.34 12.06 -4.09
CA PRO A 87 13.34 12.25 -3.04
C PRO A 87 13.09 11.25 -1.92
N HIS A 88 14.01 10.31 -1.74
CA HIS A 88 14.00 9.31 -0.67
C HIS A 88 15.24 9.46 0.21
N SER A 89 15.04 9.40 1.53
CA SER A 89 16.13 9.38 2.50
C SER A 89 16.78 7.99 2.48
N HIS A 90 18.06 7.93 2.12
CA HIS A 90 18.92 6.76 2.27
C HIS A 90 19.17 6.42 3.74
#